data_AF-T5AA35-F1
#
_entry.id   AF-T5AA35-F1
#
_cell.length_a   1.000
_cell.length_b   1.000
_cell.length_c   1.000
_cell.angle_alpha   90.00
_cell.angle_beta   90.00
_cell.angle_gamma   90.00
#
_symmetry.space_group_name_H-M   'P 1'
#
loop_
_entity.id
_entity.type
_entity.pdbx_description
1 polymer ?
#
loop_
_entity_poly.entity_id
_entity_poly.type
_entity_poly.pdbx_seq_one_letter_code
_entity_poly.pdbx_strand_id
1 'polypeptide(L)'
;MGVFARWSHPGVCRVLCVGTPPVLRQQLKTALDESPSLELRDPFAMMLPLFDQIIKLYDDSAWRVRDQVRAIEKNRASHAADFVAMHDISRHAGHLVEVHAATVETMESLLHRQRAIHDGLSSLDKTHKEQSQEYLEFQLQIIKSLQRRSLSIQERINSEITLVLCCSHGVLQTANAWQGDNIIMATQDNTVMKSIALLTVTFLPATFISVISRRSIRFRCGVDRRIGTVQHHLFLIRRRELERVQEVLDILGGCDSIDLVCPGGLVAGARGDMSAKPVAGAKLKFCW
;
A
#
# COMPACT_ATOMS: atom_id res chain seq x y z
N MET A 1 6.48 10.55 22.58
CA MET A 1 6.45 11.85 23.28
C MET A 1 5.66 11.67 24.56
N GLY A 2 6.18 12.12 25.70
CA GLY A 2 5.45 12.11 26.97
C GLY A 2 4.95 13.50 27.33
N VAL A 3 3.72 13.62 27.82
CA VAL A 3 3.14 14.89 28.28
C VAL A 3 2.64 14.71 29.70
N PHE A 4 3.10 15.58 30.60
CA PHE A 4 2.73 15.56 32.01
C PHE A 4 2.16 16.92 32.40
N ALA A 5 0.88 16.94 32.79
CA ALA A 5 0.24 18.15 33.31
C ALA A 5 0.19 18.09 34.84
N ARG A 6 0.58 19.19 35.48
CA ARG A 6 0.37 19.43 36.91
C ARG A 6 -0.38 20.73 37.08
N TRP A 7 -1.50 20.66 37.79
CA TRP A 7 -2.23 21.84 38.25
C TRP A 7 -1.99 22.05 39.74
N SER A 8 -1.88 23.30 40.16
CA SER A 8 -1.77 23.71 41.57
C SER A 8 -2.69 24.90 41.82
N HIS A 9 -3.41 24.85 42.93
CA HIS A 9 -4.18 26.00 43.39
C HIS A 9 -3.24 27.05 43.99
N PRO A 10 -3.47 28.36 43.77
CA PRO A 10 -4.45 28.97 42.85
C PRO A 10 -3.87 29.19 41.44
N GLY A 11 -4.54 28.67 40.40
CA GLY A 11 -4.38 29.09 39.01
C GLY A 11 -3.03 28.80 38.32
N VAL A 12 -2.21 27.87 38.86
CA VAL A 12 -0.94 27.51 38.23
C VAL A 12 -1.10 26.17 37.51
N CYS A 13 -1.06 26.19 36.18
CA CYS A 13 -0.95 24.99 35.36
C CYS A 13 0.46 24.91 34.75
N ARG A 14 1.11 23.74 34.87
CA ARG A 14 2.41 23.46 34.28
C ARG A 14 2.30 22.18 33.46
N VAL A 15 2.67 22.26 32.19
CA VAL A 15 2.75 21.10 31.29
C VAL A 15 4.21 20.87 30.94
N LEU A 16 4.71 19.68 31.25
CA LEU A 16 6.04 19.21 30.86
C LEU A 16 5.88 18.27 29.66
N CYS A 17 6.49 18.66 28.54
CA CYS A 17 6.52 17.83 27.34
C CYS A 17 7.94 17.28 27.15
N VAL A 18 8.06 15.95 27.11
CA VAL A 18 9.33 15.21 26.99
C VAL A 18 9.41 14.55 25.62
N GLY A 19 10.54 14.75 24.93
CA GLY A 19 10.76 14.25 23.58
C GLY A 19 9.92 14.97 22.53
N THR A 20 9.65 16.26 22.74
CA THR A 20 8.86 17.11 21.83
C THR A 20 9.71 17.59 20.65
N PRO A 21 9.28 17.38 19.40
CA PRO A 21 9.97 17.89 18.23
C PRO A 21 10.11 19.43 18.27
N PRO A 22 11.22 20.00 17.74
CA PRO A 22 11.42 21.46 17.73
C PRO A 22 10.29 22.23 17.03
N VAL A 23 9.73 21.65 15.97
CA VAL A 23 8.60 22.20 15.21
C VAL A 23 7.36 22.33 16.11
N LEU A 24 7.00 21.27 16.83
CA LEU A 24 5.88 21.28 17.78
C LEU A 24 6.08 22.35 18.86
N ARG A 25 7.30 22.47 19.39
CA ARG A 25 7.62 23.47 20.41
C ARG A 25 7.39 24.89 19.90
N GLN A 26 7.85 25.19 18.68
CA GLN A 26 7.68 26.52 18.08
C GLN A 26 6.23 26.82 17.80
N GLN A 27 5.51 25.89 17.17
CA GLN A 27 4.09 26.02 16.86
C GLN A 27 3.23 26.18 18.11
N LEU A 28 3.49 25.40 19.17
CA LEU A 28 2.79 25.52 20.44
C LEU A 28 3.04 26.88 21.10
N LYS A 29 4.29 27.36 21.06
CA LYS A 29 4.60 28.70 21.56
C LYS A 29 3.79 29.74 20.81
N THR A 30 3.87 29.77 19.48
CA THR A 30 3.09 30.70 18.64
C THR A 30 1.58 30.60 18.88
N ALA A 31 1.04 29.39 19.05
CA ALA A 31 -0.38 29.21 19.31
C ALA A 31 -0.79 29.78 20.67
N LEU A 32 0.00 29.54 21.72
CA LEU A 32 -0.28 30.07 23.06
C LEU A 32 -0.05 31.59 23.14
N ASP A 33 0.91 32.08 22.36
CA ASP A 33 1.20 33.50 22.11
C ASP A 33 -0.05 34.20 21.50
N GLU A 34 -0.64 33.63 20.46
CA GLU A 34 -1.77 34.22 19.72
C GLU A 34 -3.14 34.01 20.38
N SER A 35 -3.25 33.04 21.31
CA SER A 35 -4.53 32.64 21.91
C SER A 35 -5.02 33.63 22.99
N PRO A 36 -6.35 33.77 23.17
CA PRO A 36 -6.90 34.49 24.31
C PRO A 36 -6.45 33.87 25.63
N SER A 37 -6.53 34.64 26.72
CA SER A 37 -6.14 34.19 28.05
C SER A 37 -6.85 32.88 28.41
N LEU A 38 -6.08 31.80 28.59
CA LEU A 38 -6.60 30.49 28.96
C LEU A 38 -7.28 30.55 30.34
N GLU A 39 -8.41 29.87 30.50
CA GLU A 39 -9.09 29.72 31.79
C GLU A 39 -8.29 28.75 32.68
N LEU A 40 -7.27 29.25 33.36
CA LEU A 40 -6.34 28.44 34.18
C LEU A 40 -6.99 27.79 35.41
N ARG A 41 -8.27 28.07 35.67
CA ARG A 41 -9.08 27.33 36.65
C ARG A 41 -9.47 25.95 36.14
N ASP A 42 -9.52 25.75 34.82
CA ASP A 42 -9.70 24.43 34.21
C ASP A 42 -8.34 23.70 34.12
N PRO A 43 -8.17 22.55 34.80
CA PRO A 43 -6.95 21.75 34.72
C PRO A 43 -6.59 21.31 33.30
N PHE A 44 -7.57 21.27 32.38
CA PHE A 44 -7.41 20.82 31.01
C PHE A 44 -7.18 21.95 29.99
N ALA A 45 -7.29 23.23 30.40
CA ALA A 45 -7.19 24.36 29.47
C ALA A 45 -5.89 24.38 28.65
N MET A 46 -4.77 23.98 29.25
CA MET A 46 -3.47 23.90 28.57
C MET A 46 -3.34 22.71 27.61
N MET A 47 -4.17 21.67 27.78
CA MET A 47 -4.14 20.46 26.95
C MET A 47 -4.83 20.69 25.60
N LEU A 48 -5.84 21.55 25.55
CA LEU A 48 -6.57 21.88 24.32
C LEU A 48 -5.66 22.41 23.19
N PRO A 49 -4.88 23.50 23.39
CA PRO A 49 -3.98 24.00 22.35
C PRO A 49 -2.82 23.03 22.06
N LEU A 50 -2.45 22.19 23.02
CA LEU A 50 -1.46 21.14 22.80
C LEU A 50 -1.99 20.08 21.82
N PHE A 51 -3.22 19.61 22.02
CA PHE A 51 -3.85 18.64 21.12
C PHE A 51 -4.03 19.20 19.72
N ASP A 52 -4.35 20.49 19.56
CA ASP A 52 -4.42 21.11 18.22
C ASP A 52 -3.11 20.97 17.45
N GLN A 53 -1.98 21.19 18.11
CA GLN A 53 -0.68 21.09 17.44
C GLN A 53 -0.28 19.62 17.21
N ILE A 54 -0.63 18.71 18.12
CA ILE A 54 -0.41 17.27 17.92
C ILE A 54 -1.22 16.75 16.74
N ILE A 55 -2.50 17.13 16.65
CA ILE A 55 -3.40 16.77 15.55
C ILE A 55 -2.81 17.22 14.21
N LYS A 56 -2.31 18.47 14.12
CA LYS A 56 -1.66 18.98 12.89
C LYS A 56 -0.45 18.16 12.49
N LEU A 57 0.42 17.81 13.44
CA LEU A 57 1.61 17.00 13.17
C LEU A 57 1.26 15.58 12.71
N TYR A 58 0.20 15.01 13.28
CA TYR A 58 -0.32 13.71 12.89
C TYR A 58 -0.94 13.74 11.51
N ASP A 59 -1.72 14.78 11.19
CA ASP A 59 -2.26 14.99 9.85
C ASP A 59 -1.10 15.10 8.84
N ASP A 60 -0.13 15.99 9.08
CA ASP A 60 1.06 16.15 8.23
C ASP A 60 1.81 14.83 8.00
N SER A 61 1.97 14.03 9.05
CA SER A 61 2.64 12.72 8.96
C SER A 61 1.83 11.74 8.12
N ALA A 62 0.51 11.72 8.25
CA ALA A 62 -0.38 10.91 7.42
C ALA A 62 -0.36 11.35 5.94
N TRP A 63 -0.33 12.66 5.67
CA TRP A 63 -0.21 13.20 4.31
C TRP A 63 1.10 12.76 3.64
N ARG A 64 2.23 12.82 4.35
CA ARG A 64 3.55 12.40 3.83
C ARG A 64 3.56 10.94 3.39
N VAL A 65 3.08 10.02 4.23
CA VAL A 65 3.04 8.59 3.88
C VAL A 65 2.07 8.36 2.71
N ARG A 66 0.90 8.99 2.74
CA ARG A 66 -0.07 8.90 1.65
C ARG A 66 0.50 9.39 0.32
N ASP A 67 1.28 10.47 0.31
CA ASP A 67 1.89 11.00 -0.90
C ASP A 67 2.91 10.03 -1.50
N GLN A 68 3.66 9.31 -0.65
CA GLN A 68 4.55 8.24 -1.10
C GLN A 68 3.75 7.07 -1.71
N VAL A 69 2.67 6.63 -1.06
CA VAL A 69 1.78 5.60 -1.61
C VAL A 69 1.18 6.05 -2.96
N ARG A 70 0.73 7.30 -3.05
CA ARG A 70 0.19 7.86 -4.30
C ARG A 70 1.24 7.95 -5.41
N ALA A 71 2.50 8.21 -5.07
CA ALA A 71 3.60 8.19 -6.04
C ALA A 71 3.81 6.78 -6.61
N ILE A 72 3.73 5.75 -5.77
CA ILE A 72 3.78 4.35 -6.21
C ILE A 72 2.60 4.03 -7.12
N GLU A 73 1.37 4.38 -6.71
CA GLU A 73 0.15 4.12 -7.50
C GLU A 73 0.20 4.75 -8.89
N LYS A 74 0.81 5.93 -9.04
CA LYS A 74 0.96 6.60 -10.34
C LYS A 74 2.02 5.96 -11.23
N ASN A 75 3.02 5.32 -10.65
CA ASN A 75 4.17 4.78 -11.37
C ASN A 75 4.05 3.27 -11.66
N ARG A 76 2.83 2.71 -11.61
CA ARG A 76 2.56 1.27 -11.82
C ARG A 76 3.13 0.69 -13.12
N ALA A 77 3.20 1.50 -14.19
CA ALA A 77 3.69 1.07 -15.51
C ALA A 77 5.23 1.08 -15.65
N SER A 78 5.95 1.72 -14.72
CA SER A 78 7.41 1.76 -14.72
C SER A 78 7.91 0.62 -13.83
N HIS A 79 7.89 -0.59 -14.40
CA HIS A 79 8.13 -1.87 -13.73
C HIS A 79 9.57 -2.02 -13.23
N ALA A 80 9.83 -1.47 -12.05
CA ALA A 80 10.76 -1.97 -11.03
C ALA A 80 10.47 -1.19 -9.75
N ALA A 81 9.26 -1.33 -9.21
CA ALA A 81 8.95 -0.72 -7.93
C ALA A 81 9.91 -1.30 -6.89
N ASP A 82 10.66 -0.42 -6.22
CA ASP A 82 11.60 -0.82 -5.18
C ASP A 82 10.81 -1.45 -4.02
N PHE A 83 10.80 -2.79 -3.99
CA PHE A 83 10.06 -3.58 -3.02
C PHE A 83 10.49 -3.22 -1.59
N VAL A 84 11.77 -2.88 -1.38
CA VAL A 84 12.28 -2.48 -0.07
C VAL A 84 11.65 -1.15 0.33
N ALA A 85 11.66 -0.15 -0.55
CA ALA A 85 11.03 1.13 -0.29
C ALA A 85 9.51 1.01 -0.05
N MET A 86 8.81 0.14 -0.78
CA MET A 86 7.38 -0.11 -0.56
C MET A 86 7.12 -0.73 0.81
N HIS A 87 7.95 -1.67 1.25
CA HIS A 87 7.85 -2.27 2.58
C HIS A 87 8.14 -1.27 3.70
N ASP A 88 9.12 -0.39 3.52
CA ASP A 88 9.41 0.69 4.47
C ASP A 88 8.22 1.65 4.59
N ILE A 89 7.60 2.02 3.47
CA ILE A 89 6.37 2.83 3.47
C ILE A 89 5.23 2.10 4.18
N SER A 90 5.06 0.79 3.95
CA SER A 90 4.06 -0.02 4.66
C SER A 90 4.31 -0.06 6.18
N ARG A 91 5.57 -0.19 6.61
CA ARG A 91 5.95 -0.09 8.02
C ARG A 91 5.60 1.28 8.61
N HIS A 92 5.88 2.36 7.89
CA HIS A 92 5.51 3.71 8.32
C HIS A 92 3.99 3.90 8.39
N ALA A 93 3.22 3.35 7.44
CA ALA A 93 1.76 3.35 7.50
C ALA A 93 1.24 2.58 8.72
N GLY A 94 1.84 1.42 9.04
CA GLY A 94 1.54 0.65 10.25
C GLY A 94 1.79 1.45 11.54
N HIS A 95 2.96 2.08 11.66
CA HIS A 95 3.26 2.94 12.82
C HIS A 95 2.26 4.11 12.96
N LEU A 96 1.79 4.71 11.86
CA LEU A 96 0.76 5.75 11.93
C LEU A 96 -0.54 5.20 12.52
N VAL A 97 -0.97 4.02 12.09
CA VAL A 97 -2.18 3.37 12.64
C VAL A 97 -2.05 3.13 14.14
N GLU A 98 -0.91 2.58 14.58
CA GLU A 98 -0.61 2.31 15.99
C GLU A 98 -0.64 3.59 16.83
N VAL A 99 0.05 4.64 16.37
CA VAL A 99 0.13 5.92 17.09
C VAL A 99 -1.23 6.60 17.17
N HIS A 100 -2.01 6.61 16.09
CA HIS A 100 -3.35 7.18 16.11
C HIS A 100 -4.28 6.38 17.03
N ALA A 101 -4.22 5.05 17.02
CA ALA A 101 -5.01 4.20 17.91
C ALA A 101 -4.72 4.49 19.40
N ALA A 102 -3.44 4.53 19.77
CA ALA A 102 -3.01 4.86 21.13
C ALA A 102 -3.46 6.28 21.54
N THR A 103 -3.49 7.21 20.59
CA THR A 103 -3.95 8.58 20.83
C THR A 103 -5.46 8.64 21.04
N VAL A 104 -6.25 7.90 20.25
CA VAL A 104 -7.71 7.77 20.46
C VAL A 104 -8.00 7.29 21.88
N GLU A 105 -7.38 6.19 22.30
CA GLU A 105 -7.59 5.60 23.64
C GLU A 105 -7.19 6.58 24.76
N THR A 106 -6.07 7.29 24.57
CA THR A 106 -5.61 8.30 25.52
C THR A 106 -6.59 9.46 25.63
N MET A 107 -7.09 9.98 24.50
CA MET A 107 -8.03 11.09 24.48
C MET A 107 -9.41 10.69 25.02
N GLU A 108 -9.89 9.47 24.77
CA GLU A 108 -11.11 8.94 25.38
C GLU A 108 -11.00 8.87 26.90
N SER A 109 -9.86 8.38 27.40
CA SER A 109 -9.57 8.33 28.83
C SER A 109 -9.49 9.74 29.45
N LEU A 110 -8.90 10.71 28.73
CA LEU A 110 -8.81 12.09 29.19
C LEU A 110 -10.17 12.78 29.21
N LEU A 111 -11.00 12.57 28.19
CA LEU A 111 -12.37 13.09 28.13
C LEU A 111 -13.21 12.57 29.30
N HIS A 112 -13.11 11.27 29.61
CA HIS A 112 -13.78 10.70 30.78
C HIS A 112 -13.32 11.37 32.09
N ARG A 113 -12.01 11.59 32.26
CA ARG A 113 -11.46 12.30 33.42
C ARG A 113 -11.87 13.77 33.49
N GLN A 114 -11.93 14.45 32.35
CA GLN A 114 -12.35 15.84 32.26
C GLN A 114 -13.78 16.01 32.77
N ARG A 115 -14.71 15.17 32.30
CA ARG A 115 -16.10 15.19 32.78
C ARG A 115 -16.19 14.97 34.29
N ALA A 116 -15.52 13.93 34.81
CA ALA A 116 -15.51 13.64 36.25
C ALA A 116 -14.94 14.80 37.11
N ILE A 117 -13.90 15.48 36.63
CA ILE A 117 -13.31 16.64 37.33
C ILE A 117 -14.22 17.87 37.22
N HIS A 118 -14.79 18.12 36.04
CA HIS A 118 -15.72 19.23 35.81
C HIS A 118 -16.98 19.12 36.67
N ASP A 119 -17.49 17.91 36.90
CA ASP A 119 -18.63 17.67 37.80
C ASP A 119 -18.29 18.02 39.27
N GLY A 120 -17.05 17.74 39.69
CA GLY A 120 -16.59 18.05 41.04
C GLY A 120 -16.16 19.52 41.26
N LEU A 121 -15.99 20.31 40.21
CA LEU A 121 -15.46 21.67 40.30
C LEU A 121 -16.58 22.72 40.24
N SER A 122 -16.93 23.33 41.36
CA SER A 122 -17.96 24.39 41.42
C SER A 122 -17.48 25.77 40.95
N SER A 123 -16.18 25.97 40.77
CA SER A 123 -15.56 27.27 40.44
C SER A 123 -15.57 27.64 38.96
N LEU A 124 -15.95 26.71 38.08
CA LEU A 124 -16.01 26.90 36.63
C LEU A 124 -17.44 27.18 36.18
N ASP A 125 -17.61 28.12 35.26
CA ASP A 125 -18.90 28.41 34.64
C ASP A 125 -19.43 27.19 33.87
N LYS A 126 -20.76 27.00 33.89
CA LYS A 126 -21.42 25.88 33.21
C LYS A 126 -21.16 25.92 31.71
N THR A 127 -21.26 27.10 31.10
CA THR A 127 -21.04 27.29 29.65
C THR A 127 -19.62 26.91 29.27
N HIS A 128 -18.63 27.31 30.07
CA HIS A 128 -17.23 26.96 29.82
C HIS A 128 -17.00 25.45 29.91
N LYS A 129 -17.60 24.75 30.87
CA LYS A 129 -17.50 23.28 30.98
C LYS A 129 -18.04 22.59 29.73
N GLU A 130 -19.24 22.96 29.29
CA GLU A 130 -19.87 22.42 28.09
C GLU A 130 -18.99 22.69 26.85
N GLN A 131 -18.53 23.93 26.65
CA GLN A 131 -17.66 24.29 25.53
C GLN A 131 -16.32 23.54 25.53
N SER A 132 -15.68 23.41 26.70
CA SER A 132 -14.39 22.71 26.85
C SER A 132 -14.53 21.21 26.58
N GLN A 133 -15.67 20.60 26.96
CA GLN A 133 -15.97 19.19 26.69
C GLN A 133 -16.27 18.95 25.21
N GLU A 134 -17.18 19.73 24.62
CA GLU A 134 -17.51 19.65 23.19
C GLU A 134 -16.27 19.84 22.30
N TYR A 135 -15.38 20.75 22.69
CA TYR A 135 -14.14 20.97 21.95
C TYR A 135 -13.19 19.77 22.01
N LEU A 136 -13.01 19.15 23.18
CA LEU A 136 -12.19 17.94 23.29
C LEU A 136 -12.83 16.75 22.55
N GLU A 137 -14.16 16.64 22.55
CA GLU A 137 -14.89 15.65 21.75
C GLU A 137 -14.67 15.84 20.26
N PHE A 138 -14.73 17.08 19.79
CA PHE A 138 -14.41 17.43 18.40
C PHE A 138 -12.98 17.03 18.03
N GLN A 139 -12.00 17.36 18.87
CA GLN A 139 -10.59 16.96 18.67
C GLN A 139 -10.44 15.42 18.62
N LEU A 140 -11.15 14.68 19.49
CA LEU A 140 -11.17 13.22 19.47
C LEU A 140 -11.74 12.67 18.15
N GLN A 141 -12.82 13.27 17.63
CA GLN A 141 -13.38 12.88 16.33
C GLN A 141 -12.38 13.12 15.18
N ILE A 142 -11.62 14.21 15.23
CA ILE A 142 -10.56 14.45 14.24
C ILE A 142 -9.53 13.32 14.29
N ILE A 143 -9.02 12.95 15.47
CA ILE A 143 -8.04 11.86 15.58
C ILE A 143 -8.62 10.52 15.11
N LYS A 144 -9.89 10.21 15.42
CA LYS A 144 -10.56 9.02 14.88
C LYS A 144 -10.62 9.03 13.35
N SER A 145 -10.85 10.19 12.74
CA SER A 145 -10.81 10.34 11.29
C SER A 145 -9.40 10.11 10.71
N LEU A 146 -8.35 10.58 11.39
CA LEU A 146 -6.95 10.36 10.99
C LEU A 146 -6.55 8.88 11.12
N GLN A 147 -7.03 8.20 12.17
CA GLN A 147 -6.84 6.76 12.34
C GLN A 147 -7.44 5.99 11.16
N ARG A 148 -8.70 6.27 10.80
CA ARG A 148 -9.36 5.63 9.64
C ARG A 148 -8.62 5.92 8.33
N ARG A 149 -8.13 7.14 8.14
CA ARG A 149 -7.31 7.49 6.98
C ARG A 149 -6.01 6.69 6.94
N SER A 150 -5.36 6.51 8.10
CA SER A 150 -4.11 5.73 8.21
C SER A 150 -4.34 4.25 7.90
N LEU A 151 -5.46 3.69 8.36
CA LEU A 151 -5.87 2.32 8.01
C LEU A 151 -6.04 2.17 6.49
N SER A 152 -6.76 3.10 5.86
CA SER A 152 -6.92 3.09 4.40
C SER A 152 -5.59 3.23 3.65
N ILE A 153 -4.66 4.06 4.14
CA ILE A 153 -3.31 4.18 3.57
C ILE A 153 -2.57 2.84 3.67
N GLN A 154 -2.65 2.16 4.82
CA GLN A 154 -2.02 0.85 5.04
C GLN A 154 -2.60 -0.23 4.10
N GLU A 155 -3.92 -0.29 3.96
CA GLU A 155 -4.60 -1.22 3.05
C GLU A 155 -4.19 -0.97 1.59
N ARG A 156 -4.07 0.30 1.19
CA ARG A 156 -3.63 0.68 -0.16
C ARG A 156 -2.22 0.22 -0.46
N ILE A 157 -1.24 0.53 0.40
CA ILE A 157 0.14 0.12 0.16
C ILE A 157 0.29 -1.41 0.17
N ASN A 158 -0.43 -2.12 1.03
CA ASN A 158 -0.44 -3.58 1.05
C ASN A 158 -1.04 -4.17 -0.24
N SER A 159 -2.07 -3.52 -0.79
CA SER A 159 -2.64 -3.88 -2.09
C SER A 159 -1.61 -3.68 -3.21
N GLU A 160 -0.89 -2.56 -3.22
CA GLU A 160 0.17 -2.31 -4.21
C GLU A 160 1.32 -3.31 -4.09
N ILE A 161 1.76 -3.64 -2.88
CA ILE A 161 2.78 -4.67 -2.63
C ILE A 161 2.31 -6.01 -3.21
N THR A 162 1.05 -6.39 -2.97
CA THR A 162 0.46 -7.63 -3.48
C THR A 162 0.40 -7.64 -5.02
N LEU A 163 0.02 -6.52 -5.64
CA LEU A 163 0.01 -6.38 -7.09
C LEU A 163 1.41 -6.52 -7.68
N VAL A 164 2.42 -5.84 -7.12
CA VAL A 164 3.81 -5.95 -7.59
C VAL A 164 4.34 -7.36 -7.41
N LEU A 165 4.08 -8.03 -6.29
CA LEU A 165 4.47 -9.42 -6.08
C LEU A 165 3.83 -10.36 -7.10
N CYS A 166 2.51 -10.27 -7.30
CA CYS A 166 1.78 -11.06 -8.29
C CYS A 166 2.32 -10.84 -9.71
N CYS A 167 2.52 -9.58 -10.10
CA CYS A 167 3.08 -9.22 -11.39
C CYS A 167 4.54 -9.68 -11.50
N SER A 168 5.38 -9.55 -10.48
CA SER A 168 6.80 -9.95 -10.53
C SER A 168 6.98 -11.47 -10.67
N HIS A 169 6.12 -12.26 -10.02
CA HIS A 169 6.08 -13.70 -10.19
C HIS A 169 5.62 -14.09 -11.61
N GLY A 170 4.70 -13.32 -12.21
CA GLY A 170 4.33 -13.47 -13.63
C GLY A 170 5.39 -12.93 -14.62
N VAL A 171 6.14 -11.89 -14.25
CA VAL A 171 7.13 -11.19 -15.09
C VAL A 171 8.46 -11.93 -15.18
N LEU A 172 8.80 -12.80 -14.22
CA LEU A 172 9.91 -13.74 -14.39
C LEU A 172 9.71 -14.68 -15.60
N GLN A 173 8.51 -14.75 -16.19
CA GLN A 173 8.23 -15.52 -17.41
C GLN A 173 8.10 -14.67 -18.70
N THR A 174 7.97 -13.33 -18.62
CA THR A 174 7.78 -12.48 -19.82
C THR A 174 8.45 -11.11 -19.68
N ALA A 175 9.71 -11.01 -20.11
CA ALA A 175 10.44 -9.74 -20.21
C ALA A 175 10.06 -8.91 -21.47
N ASN A 176 9.04 -9.32 -22.22
CA ASN A 176 8.76 -8.75 -23.54
C ASN A 176 7.25 -8.71 -23.87
N ALA A 177 6.44 -8.19 -22.94
CA ALA A 177 5.07 -7.77 -23.23
C ALA A 177 4.56 -6.77 -22.19
N TRP A 178 4.94 -5.49 -22.32
CA TRP A 178 4.28 -4.39 -21.62
C TRP A 178 3.98 -3.28 -22.63
N GLN A 179 2.86 -3.40 -23.35
CA GLN A 179 2.22 -2.28 -24.03
C GLN A 179 0.71 -2.50 -24.02
N GLY A 180 0.00 -1.59 -23.34
CA GLY A 180 -1.41 -1.29 -23.64
C GLY A 180 -2.46 -2.20 -22.99
N ASP A 181 -3.13 -1.63 -22.00
CA ASP A 181 -4.56 -1.73 -21.72
C ASP A 181 -5.22 -3.11 -21.61
N ASN A 182 -5.69 -3.37 -20.39
CA ASN A 182 -6.71 -4.32 -19.97
C ASN A 182 -6.21 -5.71 -19.53
N ILE A 183 -6.40 -5.97 -18.23
CA ILE A 183 -6.95 -7.20 -17.64
C ILE A 183 -6.62 -8.49 -18.42
N ILE A 184 -5.34 -8.88 -18.44
CA ILE A 184 -4.88 -10.17 -18.96
C ILE A 184 -3.93 -10.76 -17.91
N MET A 185 -4.43 -10.97 -16.68
CA MET A 185 -3.67 -11.60 -15.58
C MET A 185 -4.12 -13.06 -15.33
N ALA A 186 -4.96 -13.62 -16.20
CA ALA A 186 -5.50 -14.98 -16.08
C ALA A 186 -5.35 -15.82 -17.37
N THR A 187 -4.41 -15.45 -18.25
CA THR A 187 -4.31 -16.02 -19.62
C THR A 187 -3.01 -16.77 -19.90
N GLN A 188 -1.99 -16.69 -19.05
CA GLN A 188 -0.75 -17.45 -19.28
C GLN A 188 -0.82 -18.90 -18.78
N ASP A 189 -1.57 -19.17 -17.70
CA ASP A 189 -1.97 -20.56 -17.43
C ASP A 189 -2.73 -21.12 -18.62
N ASN A 190 -3.46 -20.29 -19.35
CA ASN A 190 -4.21 -20.73 -20.50
C ASN A 190 -3.32 -21.11 -21.70
N THR A 191 -2.10 -20.59 -21.90
CA THR A 191 -1.26 -20.99 -23.04
C THR A 191 -0.47 -22.26 -22.77
N VAL A 192 0.18 -22.38 -21.60
CA VAL A 192 0.90 -23.61 -21.23
C VAL A 192 -0.08 -24.76 -21.00
N MET A 193 -1.22 -24.49 -20.35
CA MET A 193 -2.27 -25.50 -20.19
C MET A 193 -2.93 -25.85 -21.53
N LYS A 194 -3.06 -24.90 -22.48
CA LYS A 194 -3.48 -25.23 -23.86
C LYS A 194 -2.45 -26.09 -24.58
N SER A 195 -1.15 -25.83 -24.46
CA SER A 195 -0.10 -26.64 -25.09
C SER A 195 -0.06 -28.06 -24.51
N ILE A 196 -0.15 -28.20 -23.18
CA ILE A 196 -0.22 -29.50 -22.51
C ILE A 196 -1.54 -30.21 -22.83
N ALA A 197 -2.67 -29.49 -22.87
CA ALA A 197 -3.96 -30.04 -23.27
C ALA A 197 -3.95 -30.50 -24.74
N LEU A 198 -3.33 -29.74 -25.63
CA LEU A 198 -3.16 -30.10 -27.04
C LEU A 198 -2.29 -31.37 -27.14
N LEU A 199 -1.11 -31.37 -26.50
CA LEU A 199 -0.23 -32.54 -26.44
C LEU A 199 -0.95 -33.78 -25.89
N THR A 200 -1.73 -33.64 -24.83
CA THR A 200 -2.47 -34.78 -24.25
C THR A 200 -3.61 -35.23 -25.15
N VAL A 201 -4.42 -34.34 -25.72
CA VAL A 201 -5.50 -34.70 -26.65
C VAL A 201 -4.97 -35.36 -27.93
N THR A 202 -3.80 -34.95 -28.43
CA THR A 202 -3.21 -35.55 -29.65
C THR A 202 -2.50 -36.88 -29.36
N PHE A 203 -1.73 -36.97 -28.27
CA PHE A 203 -0.88 -38.14 -28.01
C PHE A 203 -1.57 -39.24 -27.18
N LEU A 204 -2.62 -38.93 -26.40
CA LEU A 204 -3.33 -39.92 -25.59
C LEU A 204 -4.13 -40.95 -26.44
N PRO A 205 -4.86 -40.56 -27.52
CA PRO A 205 -5.51 -41.54 -28.40
C PRO A 205 -4.51 -42.38 -29.20
N ALA A 206 -3.43 -41.75 -29.65
CA ALA A 206 -2.37 -42.42 -30.41
C ALA A 206 -1.64 -43.49 -29.57
N THR A 207 -1.39 -43.19 -28.29
CA THR A 207 -0.80 -44.17 -27.35
C THR A 207 -1.79 -45.29 -27.03
N PHE A 208 -3.09 -45.02 -26.90
CA PHE A 208 -4.11 -46.04 -26.69
C PHE A 208 -4.20 -47.06 -27.85
N ILE A 209 -4.24 -46.59 -29.10
CA ILE A 209 -4.25 -47.45 -30.29
C ILE A 209 -2.94 -48.28 -30.37
N SER A 210 -1.81 -47.68 -30.01
CA SER A 210 -0.51 -48.35 -30.00
C SER A 210 -0.44 -49.50 -28.98
N VAL A 211 -1.06 -49.34 -27.80
CA VAL A 211 -1.13 -50.39 -26.78
C VAL A 211 -2.09 -51.51 -27.18
N ILE A 212 -3.26 -51.18 -27.75
CA ILE A 212 -4.20 -52.18 -28.26
C ILE A 212 -3.56 -53.00 -29.38
N SER A 213 -2.88 -52.36 -30.33
CA SER A 213 -2.20 -53.05 -31.42
C SER A 213 -1.10 -53.99 -30.91
N ARG A 214 -0.34 -53.59 -29.87
CA ARG A 214 0.64 -54.46 -29.20
C ARG A 214 0.02 -55.62 -28.43
N ARG A 215 -1.13 -55.43 -27.78
CA ARG A 215 -1.82 -56.50 -27.04
C ARG A 215 -2.60 -57.47 -27.95
N SER A 216 -3.02 -57.04 -29.14
CA SER A 216 -3.79 -57.88 -30.08
C SER A 216 -2.93 -58.65 -31.10
N ILE A 217 -1.63 -58.33 -31.25
CA ILE A 217 -0.69 -59.13 -32.04
C ILE A 217 0.05 -60.11 -31.12
N ARG A 218 -0.67 -61.13 -30.66
CA ARG A 218 -0.09 -62.47 -30.48
C ARG A 218 -0.34 -63.23 -31.78
N PHE A 219 0.29 -62.79 -32.87
CA PHE A 219 0.34 -63.58 -34.09
C PHE A 219 1.33 -64.72 -33.89
N ARG A 220 0.76 -65.92 -33.92
CA ARG A 220 1.43 -67.21 -34.02
C ARG A 220 2.48 -67.13 -35.14
N CYS A 221 3.74 -67.41 -34.80
CA CYS A 221 4.84 -67.47 -35.75
C CYS A 221 4.50 -68.51 -36.84
N GLY A 222 4.26 -68.03 -38.05
CA GLY A 222 4.24 -68.80 -39.28
C GLY A 222 5.13 -68.06 -40.27
N VAL A 223 6.27 -68.66 -40.59
CA VAL A 223 7.27 -68.12 -41.51
C VAL A 223 6.62 -67.89 -42.87
N ASP A 224 6.47 -66.63 -43.30
CA ASP A 224 6.48 -66.32 -44.73
C ASP A 224 6.97 -64.89 -45.01
N ARG A 225 7.85 -64.78 -46.01
CA ARG A 225 8.56 -63.55 -46.41
C ARG A 225 7.63 -62.67 -47.23
N ARG A 226 7.04 -61.63 -46.63
CA ARG A 226 6.56 -60.43 -47.35
C ARG A 226 6.26 -59.28 -46.37
N ILE A 227 7.30 -58.70 -45.77
CA ILE A 227 7.21 -57.49 -44.92
C ILE A 227 8.18 -56.46 -45.49
N GLY A 228 7.74 -55.72 -46.50
CA GLY A 228 8.51 -54.62 -47.10
C GLY A 228 7.67 -53.38 -47.42
N THR A 229 6.35 -53.51 -47.51
CA THR A 229 5.49 -52.45 -48.07
C THR A 229 4.54 -51.78 -47.07
N VAL A 230 4.34 -52.33 -45.87
CA VAL A 230 3.42 -51.74 -44.88
C VAL A 230 4.12 -50.79 -43.91
N GLN A 231 5.44 -50.93 -43.70
CA GLN A 231 6.21 -49.98 -42.89
C GLN A 231 6.36 -48.60 -43.57
N HIS A 232 6.44 -48.55 -44.90
CA HIS A 232 6.66 -47.30 -45.62
C HIS A 232 5.42 -46.40 -45.67
N HIS A 233 4.21 -46.97 -45.79
CA HIS A 233 2.97 -46.18 -45.82
C HIS A 233 2.56 -45.64 -44.45
N LEU A 234 2.82 -46.38 -43.36
CA LEU A 234 2.55 -45.88 -42.01
C LEU A 234 3.51 -44.74 -41.62
N PHE A 235 4.77 -44.78 -42.11
CA PHE A 235 5.75 -43.70 -41.90
C PHE A 235 5.40 -42.44 -42.70
N LEU A 236 4.87 -42.59 -43.92
CA LEU A 236 4.43 -41.46 -44.75
C LEU A 236 3.18 -40.76 -44.20
N ILE A 237 2.24 -41.50 -43.61
CA ILE A 237 1.09 -40.90 -42.91
C ILE A 237 1.57 -40.12 -41.67
N ARG A 238 2.57 -40.65 -40.94
CA ARG A 238 3.16 -39.94 -39.79
C ARG A 238 3.93 -38.68 -40.16
N ARG A 239 4.65 -38.68 -41.30
CA ARG A 239 5.42 -37.52 -41.78
C ARG A 239 4.51 -36.38 -42.22
N ARG A 240 3.39 -36.69 -42.88
CA ARG A 240 2.43 -35.68 -43.36
C ARG A 240 1.66 -35.00 -42.21
N GLU A 241 1.45 -35.69 -41.09
CA GLU A 241 0.89 -35.11 -39.86
C GLU A 241 1.92 -34.27 -39.07
N LEU A 242 3.21 -34.65 -39.10
CA LEU A 242 4.30 -33.84 -38.50
C LEU A 242 4.60 -32.57 -39.29
N GLU A 243 4.50 -32.60 -40.62
CA GLU A 243 4.67 -31.41 -41.49
C GLU A 243 3.54 -30.37 -41.24
N ARG A 244 2.31 -30.82 -40.93
CA ARG A 244 1.21 -29.93 -40.52
C ARG A 244 1.40 -29.29 -39.14
N VAL A 245 2.10 -29.96 -38.23
CA VAL A 245 2.43 -29.39 -36.91
C VAL A 245 3.55 -28.35 -37.05
N GLN A 246 4.48 -28.55 -37.99
CA GLN A 246 5.52 -27.56 -38.29
C GLN A 246 4.95 -26.30 -38.95
N GLU A 247 3.99 -26.43 -39.88
CA GLU A 247 3.26 -25.28 -40.45
C GLU A 247 2.53 -24.45 -39.37
N VAL A 248 1.94 -25.10 -38.35
CA VAL A 248 1.28 -24.41 -37.24
C VAL A 248 2.29 -23.73 -36.29
N LEU A 249 3.49 -24.30 -36.13
CA LEU A 249 4.58 -23.69 -35.37
C LEU A 249 5.21 -22.50 -36.10
N ASP A 250 5.34 -22.57 -37.43
CA ASP A 250 5.92 -21.50 -38.24
C ASP A 250 4.98 -20.28 -38.34
N ILE A 251 3.64 -20.49 -38.32
CA ILE A 251 2.65 -19.41 -38.22
C ILE A 251 2.74 -18.64 -36.89
N LEU A 252 3.23 -19.29 -35.82
CA LEU A 252 3.42 -18.66 -34.51
C LEU A 252 4.80 -17.99 -34.33
N GLY A 253 5.77 -18.29 -35.19
CA GLY A 253 7.13 -17.73 -35.13
C GLY A 253 7.39 -16.52 -36.04
N GLY A 254 6.43 -16.13 -36.88
CA GLY A 254 6.60 -15.15 -37.94
C GLY A 254 5.91 -13.80 -37.71
N CYS A 255 6.23 -13.08 -36.64
CA CYS A 255 5.98 -11.63 -36.54
C CYS A 255 7.05 -11.00 -35.63
N ASP A 256 8.06 -10.37 -36.23
CA ASP A 256 8.39 -8.95 -36.03
C ASP A 256 9.80 -8.64 -36.55
N SER A 257 9.86 -7.91 -37.66
CA SER A 257 11.01 -7.10 -38.08
C SER A 257 10.46 -5.73 -38.43
N ILE A 258 10.50 -4.79 -37.49
CA ILE A 258 10.32 -3.36 -37.77
C ILE A 258 11.33 -2.57 -36.94
N ASP A 259 12.00 -1.66 -37.63
CA ASP A 259 13.23 -0.95 -37.30
C ASP A 259 13.15 0.08 -36.15
N LEU A 260 14.32 0.30 -35.55
CA LEU A 260 14.68 1.41 -34.66
C LEU A 260 14.46 2.78 -35.31
N VAL A 261 13.80 3.71 -34.58
CA VAL A 261 14.16 5.15 -34.55
C VAL A 261 13.83 5.75 -33.16
N CYS A 262 14.83 6.37 -32.52
CA CYS A 262 14.71 7.40 -31.48
C CYS A 262 15.24 8.72 -32.09
N PRO A 263 14.78 9.93 -31.69
CA PRO A 263 15.25 10.54 -30.43
C PRO A 263 14.35 11.60 -29.73
N GLY A 264 14.55 11.74 -28.40
CA GLY A 264 14.83 13.02 -27.74
C GLY A 264 13.69 13.83 -27.09
N GLY A 265 13.90 14.26 -25.83
CA GLY A 265 13.21 15.44 -25.26
C GLY A 265 13.04 15.50 -23.73
N LEU A 266 14.10 15.85 -22.99
CA LEU A 266 14.07 16.37 -21.61
C LEU A 266 13.55 17.83 -21.58
N VAL A 267 12.89 18.28 -20.51
CA VAL A 267 13.18 19.56 -19.77
C VAL A 267 12.38 19.59 -18.43
N ALA A 268 13.05 20.12 -17.40
CA ALA A 268 12.66 20.29 -16.00
C ALA A 268 12.30 21.74 -15.60
N GLY A 269 11.76 21.93 -14.38
CA GLY A 269 11.73 23.19 -13.60
C GLY A 269 10.63 23.14 -12.51
N ALA A 270 10.85 23.06 -11.18
CA ALA A 270 11.56 23.92 -10.20
C ALA A 270 11.05 25.37 -10.17
N ARG A 271 10.85 26.11 -9.05
CA ARG A 271 10.74 25.96 -7.58
C ARG A 271 10.58 27.42 -7.06
N GLY A 272 10.06 27.64 -5.84
CA GLY A 272 10.23 28.92 -5.09
C GLY A 272 9.05 29.18 -4.15
N ASP A 273 9.19 29.03 -2.82
CA ASP A 273 9.78 29.95 -1.82
C ASP A 273 8.90 31.18 -1.55
N MET A 274 8.76 31.78 -0.36
CA MET A 274 9.06 31.52 1.06
C MET A 274 8.61 32.84 1.76
N SER A 275 8.17 32.80 3.02
CA SER A 275 8.48 33.81 4.07
C SER A 275 7.31 34.12 5.01
N ALA A 276 7.65 34.00 6.30
CA ALA A 276 6.89 34.28 7.50
C ALA A 276 7.05 35.73 8.01
N LYS A 277 6.27 36.13 9.03
CA LYS A 277 6.70 36.75 10.32
C LYS A 277 5.50 37.14 11.25
N PRO A 278 5.69 37.42 12.57
CA PRO A 278 4.96 36.77 13.69
C PRO A 278 4.34 37.72 14.76
N VAL A 279 3.60 37.19 15.76
CA VAL A 279 3.20 37.80 17.08
C VAL A 279 2.80 36.65 18.08
N ALA A 280 2.61 36.75 19.41
CA ALA A 280 3.49 37.03 20.57
C ALA A 280 2.90 36.47 21.92
N GLY A 281 3.68 35.83 22.82
CA GLY A 281 3.42 35.64 24.29
C GLY A 281 2.89 34.34 25.00
N ALA A 282 3.73 33.31 25.24
CA ALA A 282 3.51 32.20 26.18
C ALA A 282 4.83 31.55 26.61
N LYS A 283 5.11 31.56 27.92
CA LYS A 283 6.37 31.05 28.49
C LYS A 283 6.23 29.58 28.90
N LEU A 284 6.63 28.69 27.99
CA LEU A 284 6.98 27.30 28.29
C LEU A 284 8.38 27.26 28.94
N LYS A 285 8.48 26.75 30.17
CA LYS A 285 9.76 26.51 30.85
C LYS A 285 10.15 25.04 30.65
N PHE A 286 11.18 24.79 29.84
CA PHE A 286 11.75 23.45 29.62
C PHE A 286 12.89 23.22 30.62
N CYS A 287 12.80 22.15 31.42
CA CYS A 287 13.94 21.61 32.16
C CYS A 287 14.63 20.55 31.30
N TRP A 288 15.96 20.63 31.23
CA TRP A 288 16.84 19.60 30.67
C TRP A 288 17.12 18.53 31.70
#